data_AF-A0A7S4FPH1-F1
#
_entry.id   AF-A0A7S4FPH1-F1
#
_cell.length_a   1.000
_cell.length_b   1.000
_cell.length_c   1.000
_cell.angle_alpha   90.00
_cell.angle_beta   90.00
_cell.angle_gamma   90.00
#
_symmetry.space_group_name_H-M   'P 1'
#
loop_
_entity.id
_entity.type
_entity.pdbx_description
1 polymer ?
#
loop_
_entity_poly.entity_id
_entity_poly.type
_entity_poly.pdbx_seq_one_letter_code
_entity_poly.pdbx_strand_id
1 'polypeptide(L)'
;PLVDKWFGPGASLRLWEKTKQVAGYSVQANGMVKGVGYTSNGVDQVMSGEWSLGAANFLKIMATDSAYPAAVKSRLMEQAEFIAQSVQAEITRKVHFSAEEAEGVLYANKRYLIPPELGGWWANALPSRASTAWAFLWEAQFNPLHLQGHFSGAYDL
;
A
#
# COMPACT_ATOMS: atom_id res chain seq x y z
N PRO A 1 -10.07 -5.39 -13.61
CA PRO A 1 -11.43 -5.51 -13.01
C PRO A 1 -11.26 -5.79 -11.52
N LEU A 2 -12.13 -5.28 -10.64
CA LEU A 2 -12.03 -5.59 -9.21
C LEU A 2 -12.21 -7.10 -8.94
N VAL A 3 -11.68 -7.57 -7.80
CA VAL A 3 -11.84 -8.94 -7.30
C VAL A 3 -13.31 -9.34 -7.20
N ASP A 4 -14.20 -8.35 -7.06
CA ASP A 4 -15.66 -8.48 -7.04
C ASP A 4 -16.23 -9.19 -8.29
N LYS A 5 -15.58 -9.07 -9.46
CA LYS A 5 -16.03 -9.75 -10.69
C LYS A 5 -15.93 -11.28 -10.58
N TRP A 6 -14.95 -11.78 -9.82
CA TRP A 6 -14.68 -13.22 -9.68
C TRP A 6 -15.27 -13.81 -8.41
N PHE A 7 -15.33 -13.03 -7.32
CA PHE A 7 -15.69 -13.52 -5.99
C PHE A 7 -16.96 -12.88 -5.42
N GLY A 8 -17.71 -12.17 -6.27
CA GLY A 8 -18.99 -11.56 -5.95
C GLY A 8 -18.90 -10.19 -5.29
N PRO A 9 -20.04 -9.48 -5.16
CA PRO A 9 -20.08 -8.13 -4.63
C PRO A 9 -19.42 -7.97 -3.25
N GLY A 10 -18.62 -6.92 -3.10
CA GLY A 10 -17.91 -6.58 -1.87
C GLY A 10 -16.69 -7.46 -1.56
N ALA A 11 -16.24 -8.31 -2.50
CA ALA A 11 -15.07 -9.15 -2.26
C ALA A 11 -13.80 -8.33 -2.01
N SER A 12 -13.56 -7.26 -2.77
CA SER A 12 -12.41 -6.37 -2.56
C SER A 12 -12.47 -5.66 -1.21
N LEU A 13 -13.67 -5.25 -0.76
CA LEU A 13 -13.86 -4.67 0.58
C LEU A 13 -13.55 -5.68 1.68
N ARG A 14 -14.08 -6.91 1.57
CA ARG A 14 -13.78 -7.98 2.54
C ARG A 14 -12.30 -8.33 2.56
N LEU A 15 -11.66 -8.36 1.38
CA LEU A 15 -10.23 -8.57 1.26
C LEU A 15 -9.46 -7.46 1.98
N TRP A 16 -9.81 -6.19 1.75
CA TRP A 16 -9.17 -5.07 2.42
C TRP A 16 -9.35 -5.13 3.95
N GLU A 17 -10.55 -5.38 4.44
CA GLU A 17 -10.80 -5.54 5.87
C GLU A 17 -9.96 -6.67 6.47
N LYS A 18 -9.82 -7.80 5.76
CA LYS A 18 -8.97 -8.90 6.18
C LYS A 18 -7.48 -8.53 6.17
N THR A 19 -7.03 -7.78 5.16
CA THR A 19 -5.66 -7.26 5.09
C THR A 19 -5.36 -6.37 6.28
N LYS A 20 -6.25 -5.44 6.66
CA LYS A 20 -6.08 -4.61 7.85
C LYS A 20 -5.96 -5.44 9.12
N GLN A 21 -6.82 -6.45 9.29
CA GLN A 21 -6.81 -7.32 10.47
C GLN A 21 -5.53 -8.15 10.61
N VAL A 22 -4.99 -8.64 9.50
CA VAL A 22 -3.85 -9.57 9.53
C VAL A 22 -2.54 -8.82 9.40
N ALA A 23 -2.40 -7.98 8.37
CA ALA A 23 -1.15 -7.35 7.97
C ALA A 23 -1.09 -5.84 8.29
N GLY A 24 -2.13 -5.26 8.90
CA GLY A 24 -2.16 -3.84 9.25
C GLY A 24 -1.02 -3.44 10.18
N TYR A 25 -0.26 -2.43 9.77
CA TYR A 25 0.75 -1.79 10.60
C TYR A 25 0.14 -0.60 11.34
N SER A 26 0.37 -0.54 12.66
CA SER A 26 -0.11 0.48 13.58
C SER A 26 -1.60 0.78 13.36
N VAL A 27 -2.47 -0.19 13.68
CA VAL A 27 -3.92 -0.04 13.56
C VAL A 27 -4.41 1.02 14.55
N GLN A 28 -5.16 2.00 14.05
CA GLN A 28 -5.71 3.11 14.82
C GLN A 28 -7.06 2.73 15.46
N ALA A 29 -7.48 3.46 16.48
CA ALA A 29 -8.75 3.22 17.17
C ALA A 29 -9.98 3.34 16.26
N ASN A 30 -9.91 4.17 15.21
CA ASN A 30 -10.96 4.31 14.20
C ASN A 30 -10.92 3.22 13.10
N GLY A 31 -10.03 2.23 13.24
CA GLY A 31 -9.87 1.12 12.30
C GLY A 31 -9.02 1.45 11.07
N MET A 32 -8.44 2.64 10.99
CA MET A 32 -7.47 2.97 9.95
C MET A 32 -6.12 2.30 10.22
N VAL A 33 -5.35 2.02 9.18
CA VAL A 33 -3.97 1.51 9.31
C VAL A 33 -2.97 2.47 8.71
N LYS A 34 -1.78 2.58 9.30
CA LYS A 34 -0.71 3.43 8.77
C LYS A 34 0.00 2.81 7.56
N GLY A 35 -0.11 1.50 7.40
CA GLY A 35 0.45 0.75 6.28
C GLY A 35 0.14 -0.72 6.41
N VAL A 36 0.84 -1.53 5.62
CA VAL A 36 0.78 -2.99 5.70
C VAL A 36 2.18 -3.59 5.76
N GLY A 37 2.29 -4.76 6.39
CA GLY A 37 3.50 -5.56 6.43
C GLY A 37 3.48 -6.71 5.42
N TYR A 38 4.54 -7.51 5.46
CA TYR A 38 4.70 -8.70 4.60
C TYR A 38 3.82 -9.87 5.02
N THR A 39 3.50 -9.95 6.31
CA THR A 39 2.88 -11.12 6.96
C THR A 39 1.88 -10.68 8.03
N SER A 40 1.54 -11.57 8.96
CA SER A 40 0.80 -11.18 10.14
C SER A 40 1.60 -10.16 10.98
N ASN A 41 1.00 -8.99 11.18
CA ASN A 41 1.61 -7.88 11.88
C ASN A 41 1.21 -7.79 13.36
N GLY A 42 0.56 -8.81 13.92
CA GLY A 42 0.06 -8.78 15.30
C GLY A 42 1.15 -8.63 16.38
N VAL A 43 2.41 -8.95 16.07
CA VAL A 43 3.53 -8.93 17.02
C VAL A 43 4.62 -7.97 16.57
N ASP A 44 5.23 -8.24 15.41
CA ASP A 44 6.44 -7.52 15.01
C ASP A 44 6.18 -6.11 14.50
N GLN A 45 4.98 -5.74 14.06
CA GLN A 45 4.68 -4.38 13.56
C GLN A 45 5.72 -3.91 12.51
N VAL A 46 5.74 -4.61 11.38
CA VAL A 46 6.61 -4.31 10.24
C VAL A 46 5.82 -3.55 9.19
N MET A 47 6.30 -2.38 8.78
CA MET A 47 5.72 -1.62 7.68
C MET A 47 6.57 -1.83 6.44
N SER A 48 5.96 -2.26 5.33
CA SER A 48 6.61 -2.35 4.02
C SER A 48 6.31 -1.09 3.20
N GLY A 49 7.32 -0.47 2.59
CA GLY A 49 7.12 0.71 1.75
C GLY A 49 6.29 0.39 0.51
N GLU A 50 6.75 -0.56 -0.30
CA GLU A 50 6.08 -0.98 -1.53
C GLU A 50 4.67 -1.55 -1.28
N TRP A 51 4.47 -2.41 -0.27
CA TRP A 51 3.14 -3.01 -0.07
C TRP A 51 2.16 -2.00 0.51
N SER A 52 2.61 -1.06 1.34
CA SER A 52 1.76 0.03 1.85
C SER A 52 1.27 0.93 0.72
N LEU A 53 2.17 1.37 -0.16
CA LEU A 53 1.79 2.23 -1.28
C LEU A 53 1.00 1.46 -2.36
N GLY A 54 1.29 0.18 -2.56
CA GLY A 54 0.47 -0.71 -3.38
C GLY A 54 -0.95 -0.87 -2.83
N ALA A 55 -1.09 -1.00 -1.51
CA ALA A 55 -2.39 -1.03 -0.83
C ALA A 55 -3.14 0.31 -1.00
N ALA A 56 -2.46 1.44 -0.81
CA ALA A 56 -3.04 2.77 -1.05
C ALA A 56 -3.52 2.90 -2.51
N ASN A 57 -2.72 2.45 -3.49
CA ASN A 57 -3.10 2.43 -4.90
C ASN A 57 -4.35 1.57 -5.14
N PHE A 58 -4.41 0.37 -4.54
CA PHE A 58 -5.59 -0.50 -4.61
C PHE A 58 -6.86 0.17 -4.06
N LEU A 59 -6.75 0.88 -2.94
CA LEU A 59 -7.88 1.62 -2.35
C LEU A 59 -8.36 2.76 -3.25
N LYS A 60 -7.44 3.48 -3.91
CA LYS A 60 -7.82 4.47 -4.94
C LYS A 60 -8.58 3.83 -6.10
N ILE A 61 -8.12 2.68 -6.60
CA ILE A 61 -8.83 1.95 -7.66
C ILE A 61 -10.24 1.60 -7.19
N MET A 62 -10.39 1.01 -5.99
CA MET A 62 -11.70 0.69 -5.41
C MET A 62 -12.61 1.91 -5.27
N ALA A 63 -12.07 3.06 -4.86
CA ALA A 63 -12.84 4.28 -4.69
C ALA A 63 -13.42 4.83 -6.02
N THR A 64 -12.83 4.46 -7.16
CA THR A 64 -13.40 4.83 -8.48
C THR A 64 -14.59 3.96 -8.88
N ASP A 65 -14.76 2.76 -8.33
CA ASP A 65 -15.76 1.80 -8.78
C ASP A 65 -17.19 2.29 -8.49
N SER A 66 -18.02 2.40 -9.52
CA SER A 66 -19.42 2.85 -9.42
C SER A 66 -20.31 1.95 -8.56
N ALA A 67 -19.92 0.70 -8.31
CA ALA A 67 -20.69 -0.24 -7.48
C ALA A 67 -20.67 0.12 -5.99
N TYR A 68 -19.71 0.94 -5.52
CA TYR A 68 -19.60 1.32 -4.12
C TYR A 68 -20.35 2.62 -3.78
N PRO A 69 -21.06 2.69 -2.63
CA PRO A 69 -21.69 3.92 -2.17
C PRO A 69 -20.66 5.04 -1.92
N ALA A 70 -21.09 6.30 -2.08
CA ALA A 70 -20.23 7.47 -1.90
C ALA A 70 -19.48 7.48 -0.56
N ALA A 71 -20.16 7.15 0.55
CA ALA A 71 -19.53 7.09 1.87
C ALA A 71 -18.41 6.03 1.96
N VAL A 72 -18.54 4.91 1.24
CA VAL A 72 -17.49 3.89 1.18
C VAL A 72 -16.30 4.41 0.37
N LYS A 73 -16.55 5.04 -0.78
CA LYS A 73 -15.50 5.66 -1.60
C LYS A 73 -14.69 6.69 -0.82
N SER A 74 -15.37 7.57 -0.08
CA SER A 74 -14.69 8.58 0.76
C SER A 74 -13.78 7.95 1.82
N ARG A 75 -14.24 6.90 2.51
CA ARG A 75 -13.42 6.18 3.50
C ARG A 75 -12.22 5.45 2.88
N LEU A 76 -12.39 4.88 1.68
CA LEU A 76 -11.30 4.24 0.95
C LEU A 76 -10.23 5.26 0.57
N MET A 77 -10.63 6.44 0.08
CA MET A 77 -9.71 7.54 -0.24
C MET A 77 -9.00 8.06 1.01
N GLU A 78 -9.73 8.32 2.09
CA GLU A 78 -9.16 8.75 3.38
C GLU A 78 -8.11 7.77 3.90
N GLN A 79 -8.40 6.47 3.86
CA GLN A 79 -7.45 5.42 4.25
C GLN A 79 -6.23 5.37 3.32
N ALA A 80 -6.41 5.55 2.00
CA ALA A 80 -5.32 5.55 1.05
C ALA A 80 -4.36 6.73 1.28
N GLU A 81 -4.91 7.93 1.48
CA GLU A 81 -4.15 9.13 1.82
C GLU A 81 -3.41 8.98 3.16
N PHE A 82 -4.07 8.44 4.17
CA PHE A 82 -3.44 8.22 5.47
C PHE A 82 -2.28 7.23 5.42
N ILE A 83 -2.37 6.18 4.59
CA ILE A 83 -1.25 5.26 4.36
C ILE A 83 -0.09 6.00 3.68
N ALA A 84 -0.35 6.76 2.61
CA ALA A 84 0.70 7.49 1.90
C ALA A 84 1.40 8.52 2.80
N GLN A 85 0.63 9.27 3.60
CA GLN A 85 1.17 10.21 4.58
C GLN A 85 2.00 9.51 5.65
N SER A 86 1.56 8.34 6.12
CA SER A 86 2.29 7.54 7.10
C SER A 86 3.59 6.95 6.52
N VAL A 87 3.58 6.52 5.26
CA VAL A 87 4.81 6.10 4.56
C VAL A 87 5.80 7.26 4.52
N GLN A 88 5.35 8.44 4.11
CA GLN A 88 6.18 9.63 4.06
C GLN A 88 6.76 10.00 5.44
N ALA A 89 5.92 9.95 6.48
CA ALA A 89 6.33 10.32 7.82
C ALA A 89 7.27 9.29 8.49
N GLU A 90 7.03 7.99 8.29
CA GLU A 90 7.69 6.96 9.10
C GLU A 90 8.86 6.28 8.39
N ILE A 91 8.83 6.14 7.06
CA ILE A 91 9.79 5.32 6.32
C ILE A 91 10.34 5.98 5.04
N THR A 92 10.15 7.28 4.85
CA THR A 92 10.94 8.06 3.88
C THR A 92 12.18 8.65 4.54
N ARG A 93 13.33 8.56 3.89
CA ARG A 93 14.61 9.06 4.41
C ARG A 93 15.38 9.79 3.31
N LYS A 94 16.20 10.75 3.73
CA LYS A 94 17.21 11.35 2.85
C LYS A 94 18.22 10.29 2.44
N VAL A 95 18.51 10.23 1.15
CA VAL A 95 19.49 9.35 0.54
C VAL A 95 20.49 10.19 -0.23
N HIS A 96 21.76 9.89 -0.02
CA HIS A 96 22.85 10.53 -0.77
C HIS A 96 23.20 9.68 -1.96
N PHE A 97 23.20 10.29 -3.15
CA PHE A 97 23.66 9.68 -4.38
C PHE A 97 24.67 10.64 -5.00
N SER A 98 25.95 10.28 -4.91
CA SER A 98 27.04 11.20 -5.28
C SER A 98 26.98 12.49 -4.45
N ALA A 99 27.08 13.66 -5.09
CA ALA A 99 26.99 14.97 -4.46
C ALA A 99 25.55 15.49 -4.24
N GLU A 100 24.53 14.70 -4.61
CA GLU A 100 23.13 15.08 -4.52
C GLU A 100 22.39 14.34 -3.39
N GLU A 101 21.36 14.98 -2.86
CA GLU A 101 20.47 14.45 -1.83
C GLU A 101 19.05 14.37 -2.38
N ALA A 102 18.38 13.24 -2.16
CA ALA A 102 16.97 13.05 -2.50
C ALA A 102 16.28 12.28 -1.39
N GLU A 103 14.97 12.11 -1.52
CA GLU A 103 14.18 11.26 -0.65
C GLU A 103 14.03 9.85 -1.25
N GLY A 104 14.18 8.84 -0.40
CA GLY A 104 13.96 7.45 -0.74
C GLY A 104 13.10 6.77 0.32
N VAL A 105 12.17 5.93 -0.14
CA VAL A 105 11.34 5.13 0.76
C VAL A 105 12.09 3.84 1.10
N LEU A 106 12.13 3.51 2.39
CA LEU A 106 12.76 2.29 2.86
C LEU A 106 11.99 1.05 2.37
N TYR A 107 12.69 -0.08 2.26
CA TYR A 107 12.05 -1.38 2.02
C TYR A 107 11.10 -1.72 3.17
N ALA A 108 11.56 -1.59 4.41
CA ALA A 108 10.76 -1.75 5.60
C ALA A 108 11.14 -0.77 6.71
N ASN A 109 10.30 -0.59 7.73
CA ASN A 109 10.63 0.23 8.91
C ASN A 109 11.77 -0.38 9.78
N LYS A 110 11.99 -1.69 9.73
CA LYS A 110 13.03 -2.38 10.51
C LYS A 110 13.52 -3.65 9.80
N ARG A 111 14.60 -4.23 10.35
CA ARG A 111 15.04 -5.57 9.92
C ARG A 111 14.07 -6.63 10.43
N TYR A 112 13.62 -7.50 9.53
CA TYR A 112 12.68 -8.58 9.84
C TYR A 112 12.95 -9.77 8.92
N LEU A 113 13.01 -10.98 9.49
CA LEU A 113 13.10 -12.19 8.68
C LEU A 113 11.69 -12.54 8.22
N ILE A 114 11.42 -12.38 6.92
CA ILE A 114 10.16 -12.84 6.36
C ILE A 114 10.13 -14.37 6.52
N PRO A 115 9.01 -14.96 6.98
CA PRO A 115 8.95 -16.38 7.29
C PRO A 115 9.44 -17.28 6.14
N PRO A 116 10.12 -18.39 6.43
CA PRO A 116 10.66 -19.30 5.42
C PRO A 116 9.62 -19.82 4.42
N GLU A 117 8.39 -20.05 4.88
CA GLU A 117 7.26 -20.48 4.05
C GLU A 117 6.82 -19.43 3.01
N LEU A 118 7.23 -18.17 3.18
CA LEU A 118 7.01 -17.07 2.23
C LEU A 118 8.28 -16.70 1.45
N GLY A 119 9.36 -17.48 1.61
CA GLY A 119 10.62 -17.34 0.86
C GLY A 119 11.84 -16.91 1.68
N GLY A 120 11.69 -16.63 2.97
CA GLY A 120 12.81 -16.65 3.93
C GLY A 120 13.88 -15.56 3.77
N TRP A 121 13.60 -14.44 3.09
CA TRP A 121 14.58 -13.35 2.95
C TRP A 121 14.44 -12.27 4.02
N TRP A 122 15.48 -11.44 4.15
CA TRP A 122 15.50 -10.35 5.11
C TRP A 122 14.87 -9.08 4.52
N ALA A 123 13.82 -8.59 5.18
CA ALA A 123 13.47 -7.19 5.09
C ALA A 123 14.47 -6.35 5.87
N ASN A 124 14.82 -5.18 5.34
CA ASN A 124 15.79 -4.27 5.94
C ASN A 124 15.30 -2.82 5.89
N ALA A 125 15.73 -2.01 6.85
CA ALA A 125 15.50 -0.57 6.86
C ALA A 125 16.49 0.17 5.94
N LEU A 126 16.49 -0.21 4.66
CA LEU A 126 17.34 0.38 3.62
C LEU A 126 16.48 0.97 2.51
N PRO A 127 16.90 2.08 1.87
CA PRO A 127 16.20 2.64 0.73
C PRO A 127 15.97 1.59 -0.37
N SER A 128 14.75 1.53 -0.88
CA SER A 128 14.35 0.56 -1.89
C SER A 128 13.89 1.28 -3.16
N ARG A 129 14.48 0.92 -4.30
CA ARG A 129 14.01 1.42 -5.60
C ARG A 129 12.55 1.03 -5.86
N ALA A 130 12.11 -0.14 -5.41
CA ALA A 130 10.72 -0.56 -5.57
C ALA A 130 9.78 0.30 -4.71
N SER A 131 10.09 0.51 -3.44
CA SER A 131 9.29 1.36 -2.55
C SER A 131 9.26 2.82 -3.05
N THR A 132 10.41 3.37 -3.43
CA THR A 132 10.50 4.74 -3.97
C THR A 132 9.75 4.88 -5.29
N ALA A 133 9.81 3.88 -6.17
CA ALA A 133 9.03 3.90 -7.42
C ALA A 133 7.53 3.95 -7.13
N TRP A 134 7.03 3.16 -6.17
CA TRP A 134 5.63 3.24 -5.76
C TRP A 134 5.25 4.62 -5.22
N ALA A 135 6.15 5.30 -4.50
CA ALA A 135 5.89 6.63 -3.96
C ALA A 135 5.80 7.66 -5.09
N PHE A 136 6.73 7.59 -6.04
CA PHE A 136 6.70 8.41 -7.25
C PHE A 136 5.39 8.20 -8.04
N LEU A 137 4.98 6.95 -8.26
CA LEU A 137 3.74 6.64 -8.99
C LEU A 137 2.50 7.17 -8.25
N TRP A 138 2.50 7.07 -6.92
CA TRP A 138 1.44 7.64 -6.09
C TRP A 138 1.34 9.16 -6.26
N GLU A 139 2.47 9.87 -6.16
CA GLU A 139 2.53 11.33 -6.33
C GLU A 139 2.12 11.76 -7.74
N ALA A 140 2.59 11.06 -8.78
CA ALA A 140 2.22 11.30 -10.17
C ALA A 140 0.75 10.95 -10.49
N GLN A 141 -0.02 10.44 -9.52
CA GLN A 141 -1.38 9.96 -9.74
C GLN A 141 -1.43 8.93 -10.88
N PHE A 142 -0.47 8.01 -10.90
CA PHE A 142 -0.33 6.98 -11.93
C PHE A 142 -0.55 5.58 -11.36
N ASN A 143 -1.50 4.84 -11.94
CA ASN A 143 -1.74 3.44 -11.61
C ASN A 143 -0.96 2.52 -12.57
N PRO A 144 0.13 1.87 -12.14
CA PRO A 144 0.94 1.03 -13.03
C PRO A 144 0.25 -0.25 -13.47
N LEU A 145 -0.92 -0.57 -12.90
CA LEU A 145 -1.69 -1.78 -13.21
C LEU A 145 -2.76 -1.56 -14.29
N HIS A 146 -2.87 -0.35 -14.83
CA HIS A 146 -3.79 -0.01 -15.91
C HIS A 146 -3.01 0.59 -17.09
N LEU A 147 -3.37 0.17 -18.30
CA LEU A 147 -2.81 0.77 -19.51
C LEU A 147 -3.07 2.29 -19.50
N GLN A 148 -2.07 3.11 -19.79
CA GLN A 148 -2.14 4.60 -19.69
C GLN A 148 -2.21 5.17 -18.26
N GLY A 149 -2.17 4.34 -17.21
CA GLY A 149 -1.97 4.83 -15.84
C GLY A 149 -3.24 5.31 -15.11
N HIS A 150 -4.43 5.09 -15.67
CA HIS A 150 -5.68 5.57 -15.05
C HIS A 150 -6.13 4.71 -13.86
N PHE A 151 -6.79 5.35 -12.89
CA PHE A 151 -7.45 4.66 -11.77
C PHE A 151 -8.86 4.19 -12.11
N SER A 152 -9.52 4.86 -13.06
CA SER A 152 -10.83 4.50 -13.61
C SER A 152 -10.70 4.13 -15.08
N GLY A 153 -11.34 3.04 -15.49
CA GLY A 153 -11.32 2.59 -16.88
C GLY A 153 -11.84 1.15 -16.99
N ALA A 154 -12.45 0.83 -18.13
CA ALA A 154 -12.63 -0.57 -18.49
C ALA A 154 -11.25 -1.16 -18.74
N TYR A 155 -10.96 -2.31 -18.12
CA TYR A 155 -9.81 -3.09 -18.53
C TYR A 155 -10.21 -3.71 -19.87
N ASP A 156 -9.83 -3.06 -20.96
CA ASP A 156 -9.90 -3.64 -22.30
C ASP A 156 -8.86 -4.76 -22.35
N LEU A 157 -9.26 -5.95 -21.90
CA LEU A 157 -8.53 -7.21 -22.05
C LEU A 157 -9.33 -8.11 -22.99
#